data_AF-A0A7C4MKJ4-F1
#
_entry.id   AF-A0A7C4MKJ4-F1
#
_cell.length_a   1.000
_cell.length_b   1.000
_cell.length_c   1.000
_cell.angle_alpha   90.00
_cell.angle_beta   90.00
_cell.angle_gamma   90.00
#
_symmetry.space_group_name_H-M   'P 1'
#
loop_
_entity.id
_entity.type
_entity.pdbx_description
1 polymer ?
#
loop_
_entity_poly.entity_id
_entity_poly.type
_entity_poly.pdbx_seq_one_letter_code
_entity_poly.pdbx_strand_id
1 'polypeptide(L)'
;MNFYKYLPYTLTLKSPAIISALGGDPNSSLTLSFIPGAAVRGAVARALGDPGAVASRQDEFHDLVLGGKVRYLNAYPSVDGSRALPVPVSFRRKKDEPENRKSVSVVDLAAFDGQPASDKDLDTCWPEEQLTPFKGEFLTIGTAQPALIKPQRSARIHHQRDRKIGRAWKDKEGNTKGAIFAFESLDAGQSFQGMIQLSGSTQEELEQTESRIKVLLGGSILVGRSRRAGYGGMATIDWGIDRNREAEGTGSEGLRPVGDDIAKDGTFRLLLTSACIVRNQNTGQIDPTALVELIERQLGNRATLVRKRWSFEPIGGFNRKWRLEVPQVLAVSAGSVFVLKAINNIPFDELLQIEHEGLGERKEEGYGRLLFLDKPLSYLSLSKSEQAVRVETGNGKPPQLVSDIEARIVWAQAMRKIEEKAAEFARSVKHPPSNSLIGRLRTPLRAKDEGALQTLTAWLGSENEAQRLKRPAIEQLERCRINGGTTLLEWTLAATESEKVLQWLNADVLAQRCHVVSEESAKRILENRSQEISVQLIDAVLAALAVLNKTKEAGDER
;
A
#
# COMPACT_ATOMS: atom_id res chain seq x y z
N MET A 1 38.62 -13.08 0.11
CA MET A 1 37.96 -12.51 -1.09
C MET A 1 36.47 -12.71 -0.86
N ASN A 2 35.66 -11.66 -0.91
CA ASN A 2 34.22 -11.80 -0.69
C ASN A 2 33.56 -12.20 -2.00
N PHE A 3 32.72 -13.22 -1.95
CA PHE A 3 31.81 -13.56 -3.04
C PHE A 3 30.60 -12.64 -2.96
N TYR A 4 30.11 -12.20 -4.12
CA TYR A 4 28.93 -11.37 -4.22
C TYR A 4 27.88 -12.05 -5.11
N LYS A 5 26.63 -11.98 -4.68
CA LYS A 5 25.49 -12.49 -5.43
C LYS A 5 24.34 -11.49 -5.38
N TYR A 6 23.69 -11.25 -6.51
CA TYR A 6 22.51 -10.41 -6.59
C TYR A 6 21.30 -11.31 -6.83
N LEU A 7 20.28 -11.12 -6.01
CA LEU A 7 19.00 -11.84 -6.08
C LEU A 7 17.94 -10.88 -6.60
N PRO A 8 17.60 -10.90 -7.90
CA PRO A 8 16.53 -10.07 -8.43
C PRO A 8 15.17 -10.58 -7.96
N TYR A 9 14.24 -9.66 -7.75
CA TYR A 9 12.84 -9.98 -7.47
C TYR A 9 11.94 -8.89 -8.03
N THR A 10 10.71 -9.27 -8.36
CA THR A 10 9.67 -8.35 -8.81
C THR A 10 8.60 -8.22 -7.74
N LEU A 11 8.33 -6.98 -7.32
CA LEU A 11 7.21 -6.62 -6.46
C LEU A 11 6.04 -6.18 -7.33
N THR A 12 4.95 -6.95 -7.32
CA THR A 12 3.70 -6.55 -7.99
C THR A 12 2.71 -6.06 -6.95
N LEU A 13 2.37 -4.75 -7.01
CA LEU A 13 1.45 -4.14 -6.07
C LEU A 13 0.03 -4.69 -6.26
N LYS A 14 -0.53 -5.36 -5.24
CA LYS A 14 -1.93 -5.83 -5.25
C LYS A 14 -2.90 -4.79 -4.70
N SER A 15 -2.38 -3.74 -4.09
CA SER A 15 -3.14 -2.62 -3.54
C SER A 15 -2.27 -1.36 -3.56
N PRO A 16 -2.85 -0.14 -3.61
CA PRO A 16 -2.05 1.08 -3.68
C PRO A 16 -1.02 1.24 -2.55
N ALA A 17 0.12 1.85 -2.81
CA ALA A 17 1.17 2.00 -1.80
C ALA A 17 1.58 3.46 -1.61
N ILE A 18 1.42 3.99 -0.40
CA ILE A 18 2.03 5.26 -0.02
C ILE A 18 3.45 4.97 0.47
N ILE A 19 4.43 5.31 -0.34
CA ILE A 19 5.84 5.23 0.00
C ILE A 19 6.28 6.61 0.46
N SER A 20 6.47 6.80 1.76
CA SER A 20 6.76 8.13 2.32
C SER A 20 7.93 8.82 1.61
N ALA A 21 7.68 9.97 1.00
CA ALA A 21 8.69 10.90 0.55
C ALA A 21 8.90 12.01 1.60
N LEU A 22 10.08 12.62 1.63
CA LEU A 22 10.29 13.86 2.36
C LEU A 22 9.69 15.03 1.57
N GLY A 23 9.03 15.96 2.27
CA GLY A 23 8.34 17.10 1.67
C GLY A 23 6.85 16.88 1.42
N GLY A 24 6.17 17.97 1.03
CA GLY A 24 4.71 18.06 0.91
C GLY A 24 4.16 19.25 1.71
N ASP A 25 2.96 19.72 1.35
CA ASP A 25 2.19 20.63 2.21
C ASP A 25 1.70 19.84 3.46
N PRO A 26 1.59 20.43 4.66
CA PRO A 26 0.92 19.82 5.82
C PRO A 26 -0.38 19.06 5.51
N ASN A 27 -1.11 19.46 4.46
CA ASN A 27 -2.35 18.83 4.02
C ASN A 27 -2.19 17.80 2.87
N SER A 28 -0.96 17.51 2.42
CA SER A 28 -0.68 16.57 1.33
C SER A 28 0.53 15.69 1.63
N SER A 29 0.42 14.36 1.51
CA SER A 29 1.60 13.48 1.53
C SER A 29 2.00 13.06 0.13
N LEU A 30 3.25 13.32 -0.24
CA LEU A 30 3.86 12.82 -1.47
C LEU A 30 4.27 11.35 -1.33
N THR A 31 4.31 10.64 -2.46
CA THR A 31 4.86 9.28 -2.52
C THR A 31 6.14 9.23 -3.37
N LEU A 32 7.12 8.44 -2.97
CA LEU A 32 8.24 8.11 -3.85
C LEU A 32 7.73 7.36 -5.08
N SER A 33 8.38 7.58 -6.22
CA SER A 33 8.11 6.87 -7.48
C SER A 33 8.70 5.44 -7.52
N PHE A 34 9.23 4.95 -6.42
CA PHE A 34 9.84 3.63 -6.33
C PHE A 34 9.68 3.09 -4.91
N ILE A 35 9.98 1.81 -4.71
CA ILE A 35 9.96 1.18 -3.39
C ILE A 35 11.40 1.13 -2.85
N PRO A 36 11.74 1.86 -1.77
CA PRO A 36 13.11 1.91 -1.27
C PRO A 36 13.53 0.56 -0.68
N GLY A 37 14.81 0.25 -0.78
CA GLY A 37 15.40 -0.98 -0.23
C GLY A 37 15.12 -1.16 1.26
N ALA A 38 15.14 -0.06 2.02
CA ALA A 38 14.75 -0.01 3.43
C ALA A 38 13.33 -0.57 3.71
N ALA A 39 12.39 -0.50 2.76
CA ALA A 39 11.05 -1.08 2.94
C ALA A 39 11.08 -2.61 2.93
N VAL A 40 11.91 -3.21 2.07
CA VAL A 40 12.10 -4.66 1.96
C VAL A 40 12.95 -5.17 3.13
N ARG A 41 14.02 -4.44 3.48
CA ARG A 41 14.77 -4.66 4.74
C ARG A 41 13.86 -4.68 5.95
N GLY A 42 12.94 -3.71 6.03
CA GLY A 42 11.94 -3.64 7.10
C GLY A 42 10.93 -4.79 7.10
N ALA A 43 10.66 -5.40 5.95
CA ALA A 43 9.85 -6.62 5.85
C ALA A 43 10.59 -7.83 6.42
N VAL A 44 11.89 -7.98 6.12
CA VAL A 44 12.75 -9.01 6.72
C VAL A 44 12.84 -8.83 8.23
N ALA A 45 13.13 -7.62 8.70
CA ALA A 45 13.19 -7.31 10.13
C ALA A 45 11.85 -7.63 10.84
N ARG A 46 10.72 -7.38 10.18
CA ARG A 46 9.39 -7.73 10.71
C ARG A 46 9.19 -9.25 10.78
N ALA A 47 9.66 -10.00 9.80
CA ALA A 47 9.54 -11.45 9.77
C ALA A 47 10.41 -12.12 10.84
N LEU A 48 11.62 -11.60 11.07
CA LEU A 48 12.51 -12.03 12.16
C LEU A 48 11.93 -11.73 13.55
N GLY A 49 11.22 -10.61 13.68
CA GLY A 49 10.63 -10.18 14.95
C GLY A 49 11.66 -9.57 15.90
N ASP A 50 11.33 -9.57 17.19
CA ASP A 50 12.24 -9.07 18.23
C ASP A 50 13.26 -10.15 18.61
N PRO A 51 14.58 -9.94 18.41
CA PRO A 51 15.58 -10.95 18.72
C PRO A 51 15.73 -11.20 20.23
N GLY A 52 15.28 -10.27 21.09
CA GLY A 52 15.41 -10.40 22.54
C GLY A 52 16.87 -10.51 22.99
N ALA A 53 17.14 -11.38 23.97
CA ALA A 53 18.48 -11.63 24.52
C ALA A 53 19.15 -12.90 23.97
N VAL A 54 18.56 -13.56 22.98
CA VAL A 54 19.09 -14.81 22.42
C VAL A 54 20.19 -14.47 21.41
N ALA A 55 21.44 -14.78 21.73
CA ALA A 55 22.61 -14.42 20.92
C ALA A 55 22.46 -14.81 19.43
N SER A 56 22.08 -16.06 19.13
CA SER A 56 21.92 -16.50 17.74
C SER A 56 20.85 -15.74 16.94
N ARG A 57 19.81 -15.23 17.60
CA ARG A 57 18.79 -14.38 16.95
C ARG A 57 19.29 -12.94 16.78
N GLN A 58 20.10 -12.45 17.71
CA GLN A 58 20.74 -11.15 17.59
C GLN A 58 21.77 -11.15 16.44
N ASP A 59 22.57 -12.20 16.33
CA ASP A 59 23.53 -12.39 15.24
C ASP A 59 22.81 -12.48 13.90
N GLU A 60 21.76 -13.29 13.80
CA GLU A 60 20.95 -13.37 12.58
C GLU A 60 20.30 -12.03 12.21
N PHE A 61 19.73 -11.32 13.19
CA PHE A 61 19.15 -10.00 12.93
C PHE A 61 20.21 -8.99 12.51
N HIS A 62 21.38 -9.02 13.14
CA HIS A 62 22.51 -8.19 12.76
C HIS A 62 22.91 -8.51 11.32
N ASP A 63 23.22 -9.75 10.98
CA ASP A 63 23.68 -10.16 9.65
C ASP A 63 22.69 -9.81 8.54
N LEU A 64 21.39 -10.08 8.75
CA LEU A 64 20.38 -9.91 7.72
C LEU A 64 19.81 -8.48 7.64
N VAL A 65 19.94 -7.66 8.69
CA VAL A 65 19.28 -6.34 8.75
C VAL A 65 20.26 -5.19 8.97
N LEU A 66 21.32 -5.36 9.76
CA LEU A 66 22.18 -4.25 10.24
C LEU A 66 23.62 -4.29 9.70
N GLY A 67 24.24 -5.48 9.62
CA GLY A 67 25.67 -5.70 9.45
C GLY A 67 26.20 -5.58 8.03
N GLY A 68 25.35 -5.21 7.06
CA GLY A 68 25.76 -4.94 5.68
C GLY A 68 26.13 -6.16 4.82
N LYS A 69 26.13 -7.38 5.41
CA LYS A 69 26.25 -8.68 4.73
C LYS A 69 25.14 -8.88 3.68
N VAL A 70 23.95 -8.38 4.01
CA VAL A 70 22.80 -8.30 3.11
C VAL A 70 22.48 -6.84 2.86
N ARG A 71 22.35 -6.48 1.58
CA ARG A 71 21.96 -5.13 1.16
C ARG A 71 20.72 -5.17 0.30
N TYR A 72 19.72 -4.41 0.70
CA TYR A 72 18.44 -4.35 0.01
C TYR A 72 18.47 -3.16 -0.92
N LEU A 73 18.59 -3.37 -2.23
CA LEU A 73 18.60 -2.29 -3.21
C LEU A 73 17.17 -1.81 -3.47
N ASN A 74 17.05 -0.57 -3.98
CA ASN A 74 15.77 0.01 -4.36
C ASN A 74 15.07 -0.84 -5.43
N ALA A 75 13.76 -1.05 -5.27
CA ALA A 75 12.92 -1.64 -6.29
C ALA A 75 12.33 -0.53 -7.17
N TYR A 76 12.88 -0.40 -8.37
CA TYR A 76 12.50 0.58 -9.37
C TYR A 76 11.46 0.01 -10.34
N PRO A 77 10.68 0.84 -11.05
CA PRO A 77 9.75 0.36 -12.06
C PRO A 77 10.41 -0.57 -13.08
N SER A 78 9.67 -1.54 -13.60
CA SER A 78 10.14 -2.41 -14.68
C SER A 78 9.25 -2.32 -15.93
N VAL A 79 9.86 -2.59 -17.09
CA VAL A 79 9.20 -2.76 -18.40
C VAL A 79 9.76 -3.99 -19.06
N ASP A 80 8.90 -4.84 -19.62
CA ASP A 80 9.31 -6.06 -20.35
C ASP A 80 10.34 -6.92 -19.59
N GLY A 81 10.15 -7.06 -18.27
CA GLY A 81 11.05 -7.82 -17.39
C GLY A 81 12.40 -7.16 -17.09
N SER A 82 12.62 -5.94 -17.57
CA SER A 82 13.84 -5.15 -17.36
C SER A 82 13.65 -4.09 -16.30
N ARG A 83 14.54 -4.07 -15.31
CA ARG A 83 14.61 -3.06 -14.25
C ARG A 83 15.04 -1.73 -14.85
N ALA A 84 14.25 -0.68 -14.65
CA ALA A 84 14.70 0.67 -14.96
C ALA A 84 15.51 1.26 -13.81
N LEU A 85 16.42 2.17 -14.17
CA LEU A 85 17.29 2.91 -13.26
C LEU A 85 16.97 4.41 -13.36
N PRO A 86 17.31 5.21 -12.33
CA PRO A 86 17.12 6.64 -12.36
C PRO A 86 17.77 7.27 -13.60
N VAL A 87 17.02 8.17 -14.26
CA VAL A 87 17.53 8.88 -15.44
C VAL A 87 18.74 9.73 -15.04
N PRO A 88 19.82 9.75 -15.84
CA PRO A 88 20.93 10.68 -15.64
C PRO A 88 20.48 12.14 -15.53
N VAL A 89 20.88 12.83 -14.46
CA VAL A 89 20.50 14.24 -14.22
C VAL A 89 21.12 15.20 -15.23
N SER A 90 22.08 14.72 -16.03
CA SER A 90 22.67 15.44 -17.15
C SER A 90 21.75 15.53 -18.37
N PHE A 91 20.70 14.71 -18.45
CA PHE A 91 19.81 14.67 -19.61
C PHE A 91 18.94 15.92 -19.71
N ARG A 92 18.83 16.46 -20.92
CA ARG A 92 18.01 17.61 -21.29
C ARG A 92 17.20 17.32 -22.55
N ARG A 93 16.18 18.13 -22.77
CA ARG A 93 15.38 18.11 -24.00
C ARG A 93 15.43 19.47 -24.68
N LYS A 94 15.48 19.49 -26.01
CA LYS A 94 15.31 20.71 -26.81
C LYS A 94 13.90 21.28 -26.61
N LYS A 95 13.80 22.58 -26.33
CA LYS A 95 12.54 23.24 -25.95
C LYS A 95 11.47 23.14 -27.03
N ASP A 96 11.86 23.33 -28.29
CA ASP A 96 10.96 23.43 -29.43
C ASP A 96 10.79 22.11 -30.19
N GLU A 97 11.36 21.01 -29.68
CA GLU A 97 11.29 19.72 -30.34
C GLU A 97 9.92 19.07 -30.09
N PRO A 98 9.15 18.76 -31.16
CA PRO A 98 7.82 18.20 -31.02
C PRO A 98 7.85 16.85 -30.31
N GLU A 99 6.85 16.61 -29.47
CA GLU A 99 6.80 15.38 -28.70
C GLU A 99 6.38 14.20 -29.59
N ASN A 100 7.34 13.33 -29.92
CA ASN A 100 7.04 12.07 -30.58
C ASN A 100 6.40 11.09 -29.57
N ARG A 101 5.41 10.32 -30.03
CA ARG A 101 4.70 9.32 -29.22
C ARG A 101 5.57 8.10 -28.92
N LYS A 102 6.50 7.73 -29.80
CA LYS A 102 7.28 6.48 -29.68
C LYS A 102 8.69 6.68 -29.11
N SER A 103 9.30 7.83 -29.35
CA SER A 103 10.67 8.11 -28.90
C SER A 103 10.84 9.56 -28.43
N VAL A 104 11.94 9.83 -27.72
CA VAL A 104 12.37 11.15 -27.28
C VAL A 104 13.84 11.33 -27.59
N SER A 105 14.18 12.42 -28.27
CA SER A 105 15.56 12.87 -28.43
C SER A 105 16.02 13.55 -27.14
N VAL A 106 17.23 13.20 -26.71
CA VAL A 106 17.82 13.64 -25.45
C VAL A 106 19.22 14.17 -25.72
N VAL A 107 19.54 15.29 -25.06
CA VAL A 107 20.88 15.87 -25.03
C VAL A 107 21.52 15.53 -23.69
N ASP A 108 22.67 14.86 -23.69
CA ASP A 108 23.40 14.53 -22.47
C ASP A 108 24.47 15.59 -22.16
N LEU A 109 24.21 16.46 -21.18
CA LEU A 109 25.16 17.51 -20.78
C LEU A 109 26.47 16.98 -20.18
N ALA A 110 26.60 15.67 -19.92
CA ALA A 110 27.86 15.07 -19.50
C ALA A 110 28.85 14.93 -20.67
N ALA A 111 28.37 14.93 -21.92
CA ALA A 111 29.20 14.82 -23.12
C ALA A 111 29.90 16.12 -23.52
N PHE A 112 29.52 17.26 -22.93
CA PHE A 112 30.06 18.59 -23.24
C PHE A 112 31.06 19.07 -22.18
N ASP A 113 32.18 19.65 -22.61
CA ASP A 113 33.27 20.07 -21.71
C ASP A 113 32.99 21.40 -21.01
N GLY A 114 32.06 22.17 -21.57
CA GLY A 114 31.56 23.41 -21.01
C GLY A 114 32.30 24.67 -21.49
N GLN A 115 33.14 24.58 -22.52
CA GLN A 115 33.72 25.74 -23.18
C GLN A 115 32.72 26.38 -24.16
N PRO A 116 32.73 27.72 -24.30
CA PRO A 116 31.96 28.41 -25.33
C PRO A 116 32.47 28.04 -26.72
N ALA A 117 31.58 27.99 -27.70
CA ALA A 117 31.91 27.62 -29.06
C ALA A 117 33.05 28.46 -29.65
N SER A 118 34.14 27.81 -30.03
CA SER A 118 35.10 28.38 -30.99
C SER A 118 34.87 27.71 -32.34
N ASP A 119 35.08 28.44 -33.43
CA ASP A 119 34.73 28.05 -34.82
C ASP A 119 35.37 26.75 -35.34
N LYS A 120 36.06 25.94 -34.51
CA LYS A 120 36.86 24.80 -34.95
C LYS A 120 36.47 23.42 -34.41
N ASP A 121 35.63 23.28 -33.37
CA ASP A 121 35.29 21.95 -32.81
C ASP A 121 33.84 21.85 -32.28
N LEU A 122 32.88 21.54 -33.16
CA LEU A 122 31.44 21.48 -32.86
C LEU A 122 31.03 20.43 -31.79
N ASP A 123 31.83 19.38 -31.57
CA ASP A 123 31.51 18.29 -30.62
C ASP A 123 31.94 18.55 -29.17
N THR A 124 32.68 19.64 -28.91
CA THR A 124 33.18 19.97 -27.56
C THR A 124 32.36 21.06 -26.87
N CYS A 125 31.71 21.91 -27.65
CA CYS A 125 31.11 23.17 -27.21
C CYS A 125 29.68 22.99 -26.68
N TRP A 126 29.23 23.85 -25.76
CA TRP A 126 27.83 23.80 -25.28
C TRP A 126 26.82 23.81 -26.45
N PRO A 127 25.70 23.07 -26.35
CA PRO A 127 24.65 23.10 -27.35
C PRO A 127 24.14 24.53 -27.55
N GLU A 128 24.04 24.98 -28.81
CA GLU A 128 23.47 26.28 -29.14
C GLU A 128 21.95 26.32 -28.94
N GLU A 129 21.28 25.15 -28.94
CA GLU A 129 19.84 25.08 -28.81
C GLU A 129 19.35 25.38 -27.38
N GLN A 130 18.15 25.97 -27.26
CA GLN A 130 17.54 26.19 -25.96
C GLN A 130 17.10 24.85 -25.33
N LEU A 131 17.73 24.49 -24.22
CA LEU A 131 17.47 23.24 -23.50
C LEU A 131 16.56 23.44 -22.29
N THR A 132 15.77 22.41 -21.98
CA THR A 132 14.90 22.34 -20.81
C THR A 132 15.18 21.08 -19.97
N PRO A 133 14.85 21.08 -18.67
CA PRO A 133 14.97 19.90 -17.82
C PRO A 133 14.21 18.71 -18.41
N PHE A 134 14.88 17.56 -18.47
CA PHE A 134 14.25 16.32 -18.91
C PHE A 134 13.36 15.76 -17.80
N LYS A 135 12.08 15.46 -18.11
CA LYS A 135 11.06 15.06 -17.13
C LYS A 135 10.91 13.54 -16.95
N GLY A 136 11.80 12.73 -17.56
CA GLY A 136 11.81 11.29 -17.35
C GLY A 136 12.35 10.93 -15.96
N GLU A 137 11.75 9.92 -15.33
CA GLU A 137 12.11 9.49 -13.97
C GLU A 137 13.02 8.25 -14.00
N PHE A 138 12.67 7.24 -14.79
CA PHE A 138 13.44 6.00 -14.93
C PHE A 138 13.66 5.60 -16.39
N LEU A 139 14.73 4.84 -16.62
CA LEU A 139 15.24 4.41 -17.92
C LEU A 139 15.81 2.99 -17.82
N THR A 140 15.51 2.09 -18.76
CA THR A 140 16.20 0.80 -18.82
C THR A 140 17.65 0.97 -19.29
N ILE A 141 18.55 0.27 -18.61
CA ILE A 141 19.99 0.24 -18.93
C ILE A 141 20.39 -1.21 -19.21
N GLY A 142 21.31 -1.44 -20.14
CA GLY A 142 21.72 -2.77 -20.59
C GLY A 142 20.84 -3.37 -21.70
N THR A 143 19.76 -2.70 -22.08
CA THR A 143 18.91 -3.06 -23.22
C THR A 143 19.40 -2.41 -24.51
N ALA A 144 19.23 -3.09 -25.65
CA ALA A 144 19.61 -2.54 -26.97
C ALA A 144 18.82 -1.28 -27.35
N GLN A 145 17.59 -1.15 -26.84
CA GLN A 145 16.76 0.05 -26.94
C GLN A 145 16.39 0.49 -25.52
N PRO A 146 17.00 1.57 -25.00
CA PRO A 146 16.65 2.11 -23.70
C PRO A 146 15.23 2.69 -23.70
N ALA A 147 14.41 2.26 -22.75
CA ALA A 147 13.01 2.66 -22.61
C ALA A 147 12.80 3.50 -21.36
N LEU A 148 12.10 4.62 -21.54
CA LEU A 148 11.65 5.49 -20.45
C LEU A 148 10.41 4.92 -19.78
N ILE A 149 10.40 4.99 -18.45
CA ILE A 149 9.27 4.56 -17.62
C ILE A 149 8.96 5.66 -16.61
N LYS A 150 7.66 5.89 -16.44
CA LYS A 150 7.11 6.70 -15.36
C LYS A 150 6.01 5.92 -14.66
N PRO A 151 6.13 5.66 -13.34
CA PRO A 151 5.10 4.97 -12.59
C PRO A 151 3.86 5.84 -12.43
N GLN A 152 2.70 5.19 -12.46
CA GLN A 152 1.40 5.79 -12.20
C GLN A 152 1.20 6.04 -10.71
N ARG A 153 0.69 7.24 -10.40
CA ARG A 153 0.39 7.70 -9.06
C ARG A 153 -0.98 8.34 -9.07
N SER A 154 -1.78 8.01 -8.08
CA SER A 154 -3.08 8.62 -7.84
C SER A 154 -3.10 9.34 -6.51
N ALA A 155 -3.80 10.48 -6.45
CA ALA A 155 -4.07 11.21 -5.23
C ALA A 155 -5.51 10.98 -4.77
N ARG A 156 -5.70 10.67 -3.49
CA ARG A 156 -7.03 10.55 -2.88
C ARG A 156 -7.19 11.54 -1.74
N ILE A 157 -8.36 12.16 -1.69
CA ILE A 157 -8.73 13.12 -0.64
C ILE A 157 -9.44 12.38 0.50
N HIS A 158 -8.96 12.58 1.71
CA HIS A 158 -9.50 12.05 2.96
C HIS A 158 -10.09 13.19 3.77
N HIS A 159 -11.22 12.92 4.42
CA HIS A 159 -11.87 13.85 5.34
C HIS A 159 -11.94 13.23 6.73
N GLN A 160 -11.41 13.93 7.73
CA GLN A 160 -11.67 13.56 9.11
C GLN A 160 -13.06 14.08 9.50
N ARG A 161 -14.00 13.18 9.82
CA ARG A 161 -15.34 13.56 10.31
C ARG A 161 -15.43 13.38 11.82
N ASP A 162 -15.93 14.40 12.49
CA ASP A 162 -16.36 14.27 13.89
C ASP A 162 -17.61 13.38 13.94
N ARG A 163 -17.58 12.32 14.76
CA ARG A 163 -18.68 11.34 14.86
C ARG A 163 -19.96 11.93 15.43
N LYS A 164 -19.90 12.98 16.26
CA LYS A 164 -21.09 13.65 16.82
C LYS A 164 -21.64 14.73 15.89
N ILE A 165 -20.77 15.49 15.26
CA ILE A 165 -21.16 16.69 14.49
C ILE A 165 -21.35 16.38 12.99
N GLY A 166 -20.73 15.31 12.47
CA GLY A 166 -20.93 14.82 11.10
C GLY A 166 -20.28 15.69 10.00
N ARG A 167 -19.74 16.85 10.34
CA ARG A 167 -19.07 17.80 9.44
C ARG A 167 -17.81 18.39 10.05
N ALA A 168 -16.96 19.01 9.23
CA ALA A 168 -15.88 19.85 9.71
C ALA A 168 -16.45 21.06 10.47
N TRP A 169 -15.83 21.43 11.58
CA TRP A 169 -16.28 22.51 12.47
C TRP A 169 -15.07 23.22 13.08
N LYS A 170 -15.22 24.45 13.56
CA LYS A 170 -14.16 25.16 14.29
C LYS A 170 -14.45 25.11 15.78
N ASP A 171 -13.45 24.78 16.58
CA ASP A 171 -13.58 24.90 18.04
C ASP A 171 -13.61 26.36 18.49
N LYS A 172 -13.82 26.58 19.79
CA LYS A 172 -13.92 27.93 20.38
C LYS A 172 -12.62 28.74 20.23
N GLU A 173 -11.50 28.08 19.98
CA GLU A 173 -10.19 28.69 19.72
C GLU A 173 -9.96 28.96 18.21
N GLY A 174 -10.93 28.62 17.35
CA GLY A 174 -10.87 28.85 15.91
C GLY A 174 -10.15 27.76 15.12
N ASN A 175 -9.73 26.66 15.77
CA ASN A 175 -9.05 25.56 15.09
C ASN A 175 -10.06 24.71 14.32
N THR A 176 -9.84 24.54 13.03
CA THR A 176 -10.68 23.68 12.19
C THR A 176 -10.49 22.21 12.58
N LYS A 177 -11.51 21.61 13.18
CA LYS A 177 -11.65 20.18 13.43
C LYS A 177 -12.40 19.54 12.27
N GLY A 178 -11.68 18.72 11.50
CA GLY A 178 -12.20 18.04 10.31
C GLY A 178 -11.37 18.33 9.08
N ALA A 179 -10.06 18.10 9.20
CA ALA A 179 -9.09 18.43 8.18
C ALA A 179 -9.25 17.54 6.94
N ILE A 180 -9.03 18.17 5.79
CA ILE A 180 -8.96 17.53 4.48
C ILE A 180 -7.49 17.23 4.22
N PHE A 181 -7.18 15.97 3.92
CA PHE A 181 -5.82 15.55 3.60
C PHE A 181 -5.80 14.87 2.24
N ALA A 182 -4.83 15.19 1.39
CA ALA A 182 -4.57 14.46 0.17
C ALA A 182 -3.41 13.48 0.39
N PHE A 183 -3.58 12.24 -0.04
CA PHE A 183 -2.50 11.25 -0.03
C PHE A 183 -2.26 10.79 -1.46
N GLU A 184 -1.03 10.98 -1.94
CA GLU A 184 -0.54 10.37 -3.17
C GLU A 184 -0.09 8.93 -2.89
N SER A 185 -0.37 8.01 -3.80
CA SER A 185 0.04 6.61 -3.73
C SER A 185 0.42 6.06 -5.08
N LEU A 186 1.37 5.11 -5.10
CA LEU A 186 1.61 4.25 -6.25
C LEU A 186 0.37 3.37 -6.47
N ASP A 187 -0.08 3.30 -7.72
CA ASP A 187 -1.28 2.54 -8.08
C ASP A 187 -1.04 1.02 -8.06
N ALA A 188 -2.09 0.27 -7.74
CA ALA A 188 -2.08 -1.19 -7.78
C ALA A 188 -1.93 -1.69 -9.24
N GLY A 189 -1.42 -2.91 -9.40
CA GLY A 189 -1.16 -3.56 -10.69
C GLY A 189 0.23 -3.27 -11.27
N GLN A 190 0.94 -2.28 -10.74
CA GLN A 190 2.31 -1.96 -11.18
C GLN A 190 3.35 -2.90 -10.58
N SER A 191 4.42 -3.12 -11.35
CA SER A 191 5.56 -3.95 -10.97
C SER A 191 6.83 -3.13 -10.78
N PHE A 192 7.57 -3.48 -9.73
CA PHE A 192 8.83 -2.84 -9.36
C PHE A 192 9.89 -3.91 -9.15
N GLN A 193 10.98 -3.88 -9.91
CA GLN A 193 12.06 -4.85 -9.80
C GLN A 193 13.12 -4.35 -8.82
N GLY A 194 13.31 -5.09 -7.74
CA GLY A 194 14.35 -4.89 -6.74
C GLY A 194 15.44 -5.94 -6.84
N MET A 195 16.51 -5.72 -6.07
CA MET A 195 17.62 -6.66 -5.94
C MET A 195 18.05 -6.74 -4.48
N ILE A 196 18.47 -7.93 -4.06
CA ILE A 196 19.15 -8.12 -2.77
C ILE A 196 20.58 -8.54 -3.10
N GLN A 197 21.55 -7.75 -2.68
CA GLN A 197 22.97 -8.11 -2.78
C GLN A 197 23.36 -8.86 -1.51
N LEU A 198 23.95 -10.04 -1.70
CA LEU A 198 24.56 -10.84 -0.66
C LEU A 198 26.08 -10.77 -0.81
N SER A 199 26.78 -10.70 0.32
CA SER A 199 28.22 -10.91 0.39
C SER A 199 28.53 -12.03 1.38
N GLY A 200 29.47 -12.91 1.03
CA GLY A 200 29.86 -14.04 1.87
C GLY A 200 31.31 -14.44 1.61
N SER A 201 31.87 -15.21 2.54
CA SER A 201 33.22 -15.76 2.41
C SER A 201 33.25 -17.07 1.61
N THR A 202 32.11 -17.76 1.50
CA THR A 202 31.96 -18.98 0.70
C THR A 202 30.63 -18.99 -0.08
N GLN A 203 30.53 -19.86 -1.07
CA GLN A 203 29.30 -20.03 -1.86
C GLN A 203 28.16 -20.63 -1.02
N GLU A 204 28.47 -21.58 -0.12
CA GLU A 204 27.47 -22.19 0.76
C GLU A 204 26.83 -21.17 1.71
N GLU A 205 27.61 -20.20 2.20
CA GLU A 205 27.09 -19.12 3.03
C GLU A 205 26.09 -18.24 2.26
N LEU A 206 26.35 -17.97 0.98
CA LEU A 206 25.44 -17.23 0.11
C LEU A 206 24.13 -17.99 -0.10
N GLU A 207 24.20 -19.30 -0.38
CA GLU A 207 23.03 -20.16 -0.60
C GLU A 207 22.15 -20.29 0.66
N GLN A 208 22.77 -20.42 1.83
CA GLN A 208 22.07 -20.43 3.11
C GLN A 208 21.36 -19.09 3.37
N THR A 209 22.07 -17.98 3.15
CA THR A 209 21.54 -16.62 3.34
C THR A 209 20.39 -16.36 2.37
N GLU A 210 20.53 -16.72 1.10
CA GLU A 210 19.48 -16.63 0.08
C GLU A 210 18.23 -17.42 0.49
N SER A 211 18.40 -18.70 0.83
CA SER A 211 17.31 -19.58 1.24
C SER A 211 16.56 -18.98 2.43
N ARG A 212 17.30 -18.45 3.40
CA ARG A 212 16.73 -17.82 4.58
C ARG A 212 15.93 -16.56 4.24
N ILE A 213 16.45 -15.69 3.38
CA ILE A 213 15.75 -14.47 2.93
C ILE A 213 14.46 -14.81 2.16
N LYS A 214 14.52 -15.77 1.24
CA LYS A 214 13.35 -16.24 0.48
C LYS A 214 12.24 -16.74 1.41
N VAL A 215 12.60 -17.49 2.45
CA VAL A 215 11.65 -17.95 3.49
C VAL A 215 11.06 -16.78 4.28
N LEU A 216 11.90 -15.82 4.71
CA LEU A 216 11.45 -14.69 5.53
C LEU A 216 10.51 -13.73 4.77
N LEU A 217 10.77 -13.50 3.49
CA LEU A 217 9.94 -12.62 2.65
C LEU A 217 8.68 -13.35 2.14
N GLY A 218 8.73 -14.68 2.02
CA GLY A 218 7.61 -15.49 1.54
C GLY A 218 7.13 -15.04 0.14
N GLY A 219 5.84 -15.24 -0.13
CA GLY A 219 5.23 -14.83 -1.41
C GLY A 219 4.65 -13.42 -1.44
N SER A 220 4.56 -12.74 -0.29
CA SER A 220 3.98 -11.39 -0.23
C SER A 220 4.45 -10.59 0.97
N ILE A 221 4.61 -9.28 0.79
CA ILE A 221 5.03 -8.33 1.82
C ILE A 221 4.13 -7.11 1.86
N LEU A 222 4.20 -6.39 2.99
CA LEU A 222 3.52 -5.12 3.19
C LEU A 222 4.50 -3.96 3.09
N VAL A 223 4.46 -3.21 1.99
CA VAL A 223 5.21 -1.97 1.77
C VAL A 223 4.39 -0.75 2.20
N GLY A 224 5.03 0.42 2.25
CA GLY A 224 4.36 1.71 2.50
C GLY A 224 3.66 1.89 3.86
N ARG A 225 2.90 2.98 4.01
CA ARG A 225 2.15 3.38 5.22
C ARG A 225 0.63 3.42 4.99
N SER A 226 -0.13 3.85 6.01
CA SER A 226 -1.59 4.06 5.98
C SER A 226 -2.41 2.85 5.47
N ARG A 227 -1.94 1.63 5.74
CA ARG A 227 -2.49 0.40 5.16
C ARG A 227 -3.98 0.18 5.45
N ARG A 228 -4.44 0.59 6.64
CA ARG A 228 -5.85 0.50 7.07
C ARG A 228 -6.76 1.57 6.45
N ALA A 229 -6.22 2.56 5.74
CA ALA A 229 -6.96 3.66 5.12
C ALA A 229 -7.21 3.44 3.61
N GLY A 230 -7.29 2.18 3.18
CA GLY A 230 -7.61 1.82 1.79
C GLY A 230 -6.41 1.77 0.83
N TYR A 231 -5.19 1.92 1.34
CA TYR A 231 -3.97 1.71 0.56
C TYR A 231 -3.54 0.24 0.61
N GLY A 232 -3.55 -0.40 1.78
CA GLY A 232 -3.18 -1.82 1.93
C GLY A 232 -1.66 -2.05 1.83
N GLY A 233 -1.00 -1.53 0.80
CA GLY A 233 0.43 -1.68 0.55
C GLY A 233 0.90 -3.13 0.35
N MET A 234 0.00 -4.03 -0.03
CA MET A 234 0.32 -5.44 -0.32
C MET A 234 1.06 -5.54 -1.66
N ALA A 235 2.16 -6.27 -1.67
CA ALA A 235 2.92 -6.61 -2.87
C ALA A 235 3.23 -8.12 -2.88
N THR A 236 3.03 -8.78 -4.02
CA THR A 236 3.54 -10.15 -4.23
C THR A 236 4.99 -10.10 -4.68
N ILE A 237 5.76 -11.13 -4.32
CA ILE A 237 7.17 -11.25 -4.66
C ILE A 237 7.35 -12.42 -5.63
N ASP A 238 7.91 -12.13 -6.79
CA ASP A 238 8.33 -13.12 -7.77
C ASP A 238 9.86 -13.07 -7.95
N TRP A 239 10.55 -14.16 -7.63
CA TRP A 239 12.01 -14.21 -7.69
C TRP A 239 12.51 -14.38 -9.13
N GLY A 240 13.52 -13.60 -9.50
CA GLY A 240 14.22 -13.71 -10.77
C GLY A 240 15.40 -14.67 -10.71
N ILE A 241 16.12 -14.76 -11.83
CA ILE A 241 17.37 -15.52 -11.95
C ILE A 241 18.49 -14.71 -11.31
N ASP A 242 19.34 -15.40 -10.54
CA ASP A 242 20.49 -14.79 -9.87
C ASP A 242 21.44 -14.13 -10.86
N ARG A 243 22.07 -13.04 -10.41
CA ARG A 243 23.01 -12.25 -11.19
C ARG A 243 24.27 -11.96 -10.40
N ASN A 244 25.32 -11.59 -11.12
CA ASN A 244 26.59 -11.15 -10.52
C ASN A 244 26.71 -9.64 -10.44
N ARG A 245 25.76 -8.87 -10.99
CA ARG A 245 25.81 -7.40 -11.05
C ARG A 245 24.42 -6.79 -11.08
N GLU A 246 24.32 -5.51 -10.74
CA GLU A 246 23.05 -4.76 -10.72
C GLU A 246 22.46 -4.52 -12.13
N ALA A 247 23.30 -4.30 -13.13
CA ALA A 247 22.90 -4.17 -14.52
C ALA A 247 23.95 -4.78 -15.44
N GLU A 248 23.49 -5.47 -16.47
CA GLU A 248 24.30 -6.17 -17.47
C GLU A 248 23.61 -6.09 -18.83
N GLY A 249 24.29 -6.55 -19.87
CA GLY A 249 23.76 -6.59 -21.24
C GLY A 249 24.52 -5.69 -22.20
N THR A 250 24.24 -5.85 -23.49
CA THR A 250 24.93 -5.13 -24.57
C THR A 250 24.67 -3.63 -24.52
N GLY A 251 23.52 -3.21 -23.98
CA GLY A 251 23.15 -1.80 -23.87
C GLY A 251 23.10 -1.08 -25.22
N SER A 252 23.06 0.24 -25.13
CA SER A 252 23.21 1.16 -26.25
C SER A 252 24.37 2.09 -25.95
N GLU A 253 25.09 2.55 -26.98
CA GLU A 253 26.23 3.45 -26.80
C GLU A 253 25.86 4.67 -25.96
N GLY A 254 26.76 5.05 -25.04
CA GLY A 254 26.52 6.13 -24.09
C GLY A 254 25.60 5.77 -22.93
N LEU A 255 25.07 4.55 -22.86
CA LEU A 255 24.30 3.98 -21.76
C LEU A 255 24.66 2.51 -21.51
N ARG A 256 25.78 2.03 -22.06
CA ARG A 256 26.16 0.62 -22.01
C ARG A 256 26.96 0.35 -20.74
N PRO A 257 26.58 -0.63 -19.92
CA PRO A 257 27.41 -1.08 -18.81
C PRO A 257 28.80 -1.47 -19.29
N VAL A 258 29.85 -0.96 -18.62
CA VAL A 258 31.23 -1.38 -18.90
C VAL A 258 31.34 -2.88 -18.62
N GLY A 259 31.86 -3.66 -19.57
CA GLY A 259 32.03 -5.11 -19.43
C GLY A 259 33.46 -5.61 -19.65
N ASP A 260 34.39 -4.69 -19.93
CA ASP A 260 35.78 -4.97 -20.29
C ASP A 260 36.71 -3.96 -19.60
N ASP A 261 38.01 -4.22 -19.68
CA ASP A 261 39.06 -3.33 -19.17
C ASP A 261 38.98 -1.93 -19.79
N ILE A 262 39.22 -0.90 -19.00
CA ILE A 262 39.36 0.47 -19.50
C ILE A 262 40.84 0.72 -19.78
N ALA A 263 41.17 0.91 -21.06
CA ALA A 263 42.52 1.30 -21.46
C ALA A 263 42.90 2.69 -20.93
N LYS A 264 44.20 2.92 -20.76
CA LYS A 264 44.77 4.24 -20.50
C LYS A 264 44.22 5.27 -21.49
N ASP A 265 43.95 6.48 -20.98
CA ASP A 265 43.28 7.59 -21.66
C ASP A 265 41.81 7.33 -22.05
N GLY A 266 41.28 6.14 -21.78
CA GLY A 266 39.88 5.79 -21.95
C GLY A 266 38.97 6.68 -21.10
N THR A 267 37.86 7.12 -21.71
CA THR A 267 36.81 7.88 -21.03
C THR A 267 35.62 6.98 -20.75
N PHE A 268 35.08 7.09 -19.54
CA PHE A 268 33.93 6.34 -19.07
C PHE A 268 33.18 7.18 -18.04
N ARG A 269 32.08 6.67 -17.50
CA ARG A 269 31.33 7.41 -16.48
C ARG A 269 30.81 6.51 -15.37
N LEU A 270 30.67 7.09 -14.19
CA LEU A 270 29.97 6.54 -13.05
C LEU A 270 28.58 7.16 -12.99
N LEU A 271 27.54 6.34 -12.96
CA LEU A 271 26.16 6.72 -12.69
C LEU A 271 25.78 6.23 -11.29
N LEU A 272 25.29 7.13 -10.42
CA LEU A 272 24.67 6.71 -9.17
C LEU A 272 23.29 6.11 -9.44
N THR A 273 23.10 4.83 -9.14
CA THR A 273 21.81 4.14 -9.28
C THR A 273 20.94 4.29 -8.03
N SER A 274 21.50 4.77 -6.91
CA SER A 274 20.77 5.21 -5.73
C SER A 274 21.44 6.43 -5.09
N ALA A 275 20.73 7.15 -4.21
CA ALA A 275 21.31 8.29 -3.50
C ALA A 275 22.53 7.87 -2.69
N CYS A 276 23.54 8.73 -2.60
CA CYS A 276 24.79 8.45 -1.89
C CYS A 276 25.01 9.44 -0.76
N ILE A 277 25.10 8.91 0.46
CA ILE A 277 25.34 9.67 1.68
C ILE A 277 26.84 9.61 1.98
N VAL A 278 27.51 10.75 2.02
CA VAL A 278 28.96 10.83 2.19
C VAL A 278 29.31 11.75 3.35
N ARG A 279 30.35 11.37 4.09
CA ARG A 279 30.98 12.24 5.09
C ARG A 279 32.27 12.82 4.58
N ASN A 280 32.53 14.06 4.95
CA ASN A 280 33.86 14.64 4.88
C ASN A 280 34.77 13.87 5.84
N GLN A 281 35.90 13.37 5.34
CA GLN A 281 36.81 12.54 6.15
C GLN A 281 37.55 13.33 7.22
N ASN A 282 37.78 14.62 6.99
CA ASN A 282 38.52 15.47 7.92
C ASN A 282 37.63 15.97 9.06
N THR A 283 36.35 16.27 8.78
CA THR A 283 35.43 16.84 9.77
C THR A 283 34.42 15.85 10.34
N GLY A 284 34.21 14.70 9.68
CA GLY A 284 33.18 13.72 10.03
C GLY A 284 31.74 14.19 9.76
N GLN A 285 31.54 15.39 9.23
CA GLN A 285 30.22 15.92 8.90
C GLN A 285 29.68 15.31 7.61
N ILE A 286 28.36 15.21 7.49
CA ILE A 286 27.72 14.85 6.21
C ILE A 286 27.99 15.96 5.21
N ASP A 287 28.64 15.59 4.11
CA ASP A 287 29.05 16.51 3.05
C ASP A 287 28.97 15.78 1.70
N PRO A 288 27.90 16.01 0.93
CA PRO A 288 27.73 15.43 -0.40
C PRO A 288 28.88 15.77 -1.37
N THR A 289 29.59 16.89 -1.16
CA THR A 289 30.64 17.34 -2.07
C THR A 289 31.91 16.48 -1.97
N ALA A 290 32.12 15.84 -0.81
CA ALA A 290 33.22 14.90 -0.56
C ALA A 290 33.11 13.60 -1.38
N LEU A 291 32.01 13.38 -2.11
CA LEU A 291 31.88 12.22 -3.01
C LEU A 291 32.96 12.21 -4.10
N VAL A 292 33.42 13.38 -4.58
CA VAL A 292 34.47 13.47 -5.61
C VAL A 292 35.76 12.81 -5.13
N GLU A 293 36.26 13.23 -3.97
CA GLU A 293 37.46 12.66 -3.36
C GLU A 293 37.29 11.16 -3.05
N LEU A 294 36.08 10.76 -2.64
CA LEU A 294 35.77 9.35 -2.39
C LEU A 294 35.87 8.50 -3.67
N ILE A 295 35.35 8.98 -4.80
CA ILE A 295 35.44 8.28 -6.10
C ILE A 295 36.89 8.15 -6.53
N GLU A 296 37.66 9.24 -6.50
CA GLU A 296 39.07 9.24 -6.92
C GLU A 296 39.92 8.30 -6.06
N ARG A 297 39.69 8.29 -4.76
CA ARG A 297 40.34 7.37 -3.82
C ARG A 297 40.01 5.92 -4.11
N GLN A 298 38.74 5.59 -4.38
CA GLN A 298 38.33 4.22 -4.69
C GLN A 298 38.95 3.70 -6.00
N LEU A 299 39.17 4.60 -6.97
CA LEU A 299 39.87 4.27 -8.20
C LEU A 299 41.40 4.23 -8.03
N GLY A 300 41.92 4.52 -6.84
CA GLY A 300 43.35 4.46 -6.53
C GLY A 300 44.21 5.37 -7.40
N ASN A 301 43.71 6.57 -7.74
CA ASN A 301 44.35 7.50 -8.68
C ASN A 301 44.57 6.95 -10.10
N ARG A 302 43.89 5.86 -10.50
CA ARG A 302 43.94 5.34 -11.87
C ARG A 302 43.03 6.07 -12.83
N ALA A 303 42.12 6.89 -12.33
CA ALA A 303 41.32 7.79 -13.12
C ALA A 303 41.18 9.13 -12.42
N THR A 304 40.93 10.17 -13.22
CA THR A 304 40.62 11.53 -12.75
C THR A 304 39.19 11.88 -13.10
N LEU A 305 38.53 12.64 -12.22
CA LEU A 305 37.24 13.22 -12.54
C LEU A 305 37.43 14.38 -13.54
N VAL A 306 36.85 14.24 -14.73
CA VAL A 306 36.89 15.31 -15.74
C VAL A 306 35.63 16.16 -15.72
N ARG A 307 34.46 15.58 -15.42
CA ARG A 307 33.18 16.32 -15.42
C ARG A 307 32.22 15.74 -14.39
N LYS A 308 31.36 16.60 -13.83
CA LYS A 308 30.27 16.20 -12.92
C LYS A 308 28.95 16.85 -13.30
N ARG A 309 27.89 16.06 -13.24
CA ARG A 309 26.50 16.48 -13.39
C ARG A 309 25.71 15.79 -12.28
N TRP A 310 25.44 16.51 -11.21
CA TRP A 310 24.86 15.96 -9.99
C TRP A 310 23.75 16.84 -9.46
N SER A 311 22.92 16.25 -8.62
CA SER A 311 21.92 16.96 -7.82
C SER A 311 21.99 16.46 -6.38
N PHE A 312 21.29 17.16 -5.49
CA PHE A 312 21.23 16.81 -4.08
C PHE A 312 19.79 16.66 -3.64
N GLU A 313 19.53 15.71 -2.76
CA GLU A 313 18.21 15.48 -2.18
C GLU A 313 18.31 15.21 -0.68
N PRO A 314 17.34 15.66 0.12
CA PRO A 314 17.25 15.25 1.51
C PRO A 314 16.81 13.79 1.58
N ILE A 315 17.51 13.00 2.39
CA ILE A 315 17.20 11.62 2.69
C ILE A 315 16.84 11.50 4.16
N GLY A 316 15.76 10.78 4.46
CA GLY A 316 15.29 10.54 5.82
C GLY A 316 14.49 9.26 5.89
N GLY A 317 13.65 9.16 6.91
CA GLY A 317 12.79 8.00 7.07
C GLY A 317 12.19 7.94 8.46
N PHE A 318 11.56 6.81 8.76
CA PHE A 318 10.90 6.60 10.04
C PHE A 318 11.21 5.21 10.58
N ASN A 319 11.77 5.15 11.79
CA ASN A 319 11.97 3.91 12.50
C ASN A 319 10.67 3.52 13.21
N ARG A 320 10.03 2.44 12.75
CA ARG A 320 8.74 1.97 13.30
C ARG A 320 8.83 1.42 14.72
N LYS A 321 9.97 0.82 15.10
CA LYS A 321 10.16 0.26 16.46
C LYS A 321 10.29 1.41 17.47
N TRP A 322 11.06 2.43 17.13
CA TRP A 322 11.24 3.61 17.98
C TRP A 322 10.07 4.60 17.90
N ARG A 323 9.27 4.52 16.83
CA ARG A 323 8.21 5.49 16.49
C ARG A 323 8.77 6.92 16.33
N LEU A 324 9.96 7.03 15.75
CA LEU A 324 10.68 8.28 15.57
C LEU A 324 11.22 8.40 14.14
N GLU A 325 11.41 9.64 13.71
CA GLU A 325 12.12 9.94 12.47
C GLU A 325 13.60 9.55 12.58
N VAL A 326 14.15 9.08 11.47
CA VAL A 326 15.58 8.89 11.31
C VAL A 326 16.19 10.25 10.93
N PRO A 327 17.40 10.60 11.42
CA PRO A 327 18.05 11.86 11.06
C PRO A 327 18.02 12.12 9.56
N GLN A 328 17.51 13.31 9.19
CA GLN A 328 17.47 13.75 7.81
C GLN A 328 18.85 14.30 7.42
N VAL A 329 19.35 13.88 6.27
CA VAL A 329 20.67 14.24 5.77
C VAL A 329 20.60 14.64 4.30
N LEU A 330 21.44 15.57 3.88
CA LEU A 330 21.58 15.88 2.46
C LEU A 330 22.47 14.81 1.80
N ALA A 331 22.04 14.26 0.67
CA ALA A 331 22.77 13.24 -0.09
C ALA A 331 22.93 13.67 -1.55
N VAL A 332 23.90 13.06 -2.25
CA VAL A 332 23.96 13.17 -3.73
C VAL A 332 22.85 12.30 -4.30
N SER A 333 21.99 12.87 -5.15
CA SER A 333 20.82 12.18 -5.65
C SER A 333 21.18 11.04 -6.60
N ALA A 334 20.31 10.03 -6.66
CA ALA A 334 20.36 9.04 -7.73
C ALA A 334 20.22 9.71 -9.11
N GLY A 335 20.85 9.13 -10.13
CA GLY A 335 20.96 9.73 -11.47
C GLY A 335 22.14 10.71 -11.62
N SER A 336 22.87 11.03 -10.56
CA SER A 336 24.09 11.84 -10.67
C SER A 336 25.19 11.12 -11.45
N VAL A 337 25.90 11.85 -12.31
CA VAL A 337 26.91 11.34 -13.25
C VAL A 337 28.25 12.02 -13.04
N PHE A 338 29.29 11.19 -13.10
CA PHE A 338 30.70 11.59 -12.99
C PHE A 338 31.46 11.01 -14.17
N VAL A 339 31.97 11.87 -15.06
CA VAL A 339 32.77 11.46 -16.21
C VAL A 339 34.22 11.38 -15.78
N LEU A 340 34.84 10.25 -16.08
CA LEU A 340 36.16 9.87 -15.61
C LEU A 340 37.08 9.62 -16.81
N LYS A 341 38.35 10.02 -16.68
CA LYS A 341 39.39 9.68 -17.65
C LYS A 341 40.45 8.82 -16.98
N ALA A 342 40.72 7.66 -17.56
CA ALA A 342 41.73 6.72 -17.07
C ALA A 342 43.15 7.29 -17.30
N ILE A 343 43.95 7.31 -16.25
CA ILE A 343 45.39 7.66 -16.28
C ILE A 343 46.23 6.42 -16.66
N ASN A 344 45.79 5.25 -16.21
CA ASN A 344 46.40 3.94 -16.47
C ASN A 344 45.30 2.94 -16.88
N ASN A 345 45.69 1.75 -17.34
CA ASN A 345 44.73 0.67 -17.56
C ASN A 345 44.02 0.30 -16.25
N ILE A 346 42.71 0.10 -16.31
CA ILE A 346 41.85 -0.29 -15.19
C ILE A 346 41.18 -1.63 -15.54
N PRO A 347 41.60 -2.72 -14.88
CA PRO A 347 40.94 -4.01 -15.03
C PRO A 347 39.44 -3.96 -14.69
N PHE A 348 38.62 -4.68 -15.45
CA PHE A 348 37.17 -4.74 -15.24
C PHE A 348 36.81 -5.23 -13.83
N ASP A 349 37.50 -6.25 -13.32
CA ASP A 349 37.24 -6.84 -12.00
C ASP A 349 37.34 -5.82 -10.86
N GLU A 350 38.17 -4.78 -11.00
CA GLU A 350 38.30 -3.73 -10.00
C GLU A 350 37.15 -2.73 -10.05
N LEU A 351 36.68 -2.37 -11.26
CA LEU A 351 35.47 -1.57 -11.43
C LEU A 351 34.26 -2.32 -10.85
N LEU A 352 34.19 -3.63 -11.12
CA LEU A 352 33.14 -4.50 -10.60
C LEU A 352 33.22 -4.59 -9.07
N GLN A 353 34.41 -4.68 -8.48
CA GLN A 353 34.59 -4.64 -7.02
C GLN A 353 34.08 -3.33 -6.42
N ILE A 354 34.36 -2.18 -7.03
CA ILE A 354 33.84 -0.88 -6.57
C ILE A 354 32.31 -0.86 -6.63
N GLU A 355 31.71 -1.41 -7.68
CA GLU A 355 30.26 -1.56 -7.76
C GLU A 355 29.69 -2.50 -6.69
N HIS A 356 30.35 -3.62 -6.41
CA HIS A 356 29.95 -4.52 -5.34
C HIS A 356 29.99 -3.80 -3.99
N GLU A 357 31.08 -3.09 -3.70
CA GLU A 357 31.28 -2.40 -2.44
C GLU A 357 30.32 -1.22 -2.25
N GLY A 358 30.07 -0.44 -3.30
CA GLY A 358 29.29 0.80 -3.25
C GLY A 358 29.97 1.91 -2.45
N LEU A 359 29.44 3.13 -2.56
CA LEU A 359 30.03 4.34 -1.97
C LEU A 359 29.24 4.86 -0.76
N GLY A 360 29.92 5.45 0.21
CA GLY A 360 29.27 6.16 1.30
C GLY A 360 28.64 5.24 2.36
N GLU A 361 27.60 5.75 3.02
CA GLU A 361 26.97 5.16 4.21
C GLU A 361 25.58 4.55 3.93
N ARG A 362 25.09 3.76 4.90
CA ARG A 362 23.76 3.10 4.90
C ARG A 362 23.52 2.19 3.70
N LYS A 363 24.58 1.47 3.31
CA LYS A 363 24.58 0.58 2.13
C LYS A 363 23.63 -0.61 2.30
N GLU A 364 23.39 -1.06 3.53
CA GLU A 364 22.41 -2.09 3.88
C GLU A 364 20.97 -1.68 3.52
N GLU A 365 20.69 -0.38 3.44
CA GLU A 365 19.39 0.17 3.02
C GLU A 365 19.28 0.38 1.50
N GLY A 366 20.36 0.12 0.75
CA GLY A 366 20.41 0.28 -0.70
C GLY A 366 20.93 1.64 -1.16
N TYR A 367 21.47 2.47 -0.27
CA TYR A 367 22.17 3.71 -0.65
C TYR A 367 23.57 3.43 -1.22
N GLY A 368 24.10 4.40 -1.97
CA GLY A 368 25.48 4.35 -2.44
C GLY A 368 25.74 3.40 -3.60
N ARG A 369 24.69 3.00 -4.33
CA ARG A 369 24.81 2.11 -5.48
C ARG A 369 25.22 2.90 -6.71
N LEU A 370 26.05 2.27 -7.54
CA LEU A 370 26.62 2.88 -8.74
C LEU A 370 26.77 1.84 -9.84
N LEU A 371 26.91 2.35 -11.06
CA LEU A 371 27.19 1.57 -12.25
C LEU A 371 28.19 2.34 -13.13
N PHE A 372 29.23 1.66 -13.60
CA PHE A 372 30.11 2.19 -14.63
C PHE A 372 29.51 1.94 -16.01
N LEU A 373 29.42 3.02 -16.79
CA LEU A 373 28.93 3.03 -18.16
C LEU A 373 30.04 3.54 -19.09
N ASP A 374 29.90 3.25 -20.38
CA ASP A 374 30.75 3.83 -21.42
C ASP A 374 30.65 5.38 -21.47
N LYS A 375 31.54 5.99 -22.25
CA LYS A 375 31.60 7.45 -22.40
C LYS A 375 30.22 8.01 -22.77
N PRO A 376 29.81 9.18 -22.24
CA PRO A 376 28.54 9.79 -22.60
C PRO A 376 28.50 10.15 -24.10
N LEU A 377 27.30 10.14 -24.68
CA LEU A 377 27.03 10.61 -26.04
C LEU A 377 26.23 11.91 -25.99
N SER A 378 26.58 12.88 -26.85
CA SER A 378 25.92 14.19 -26.90
C SER A 378 24.43 14.09 -27.17
N TYR A 379 24.03 13.17 -28.05
CA TYR A 379 22.63 12.97 -28.47
C TYR A 379 22.25 11.50 -28.37
N LEU A 380 21.08 11.25 -27.80
CA LEU A 380 20.50 9.92 -27.58
C LEU A 380 19.04 9.90 -28.01
N SER A 381 18.57 8.77 -28.54
CA SER A 381 17.15 8.53 -28.81
C SER A 381 16.63 7.45 -27.87
N LEU A 382 15.65 7.80 -27.04
CA LEU A 382 15.08 6.89 -26.03
C LEU A 382 13.67 6.50 -26.45
N SER A 383 13.29 5.23 -26.29
CA SER A 383 11.91 4.80 -26.55
C SER A 383 11.00 5.17 -25.37
N LYS A 384 9.72 5.43 -25.64
CA LYS A 384 8.69 5.56 -24.60
C LYS A 384 7.99 4.22 -24.42
N SER A 385 7.92 3.73 -23.18
CA SER A 385 7.08 2.58 -22.87
C SER A 385 5.61 3.00 -22.79
N GLU A 386 4.75 2.38 -23.60
CA GLU A 386 3.30 2.41 -23.39
C GLU A 386 2.94 1.33 -22.36
N GLN A 387 2.83 1.70 -21.08
CA GLN A 387 2.28 0.78 -20.08
C GLN A 387 0.78 0.58 -20.33
N ALA A 388 0.42 -0.50 -21.03
CA ALA A 388 -0.94 -1.01 -21.05
C ALA A 388 -1.23 -1.70 -19.72
N VAL A 389 -1.86 -0.99 -18.78
CA VAL A 389 -2.36 -1.65 -17.56
C VAL A 389 -3.53 -2.55 -17.95
N ARG A 390 -3.28 -3.86 -18.02
CA ARG A 390 -4.36 -4.85 -17.93
C ARG A 390 -4.82 -4.88 -16.48
N VAL A 391 -5.74 -3.99 -16.13
CA VAL A 391 -6.60 -4.24 -14.97
C VAL A 391 -7.46 -5.42 -15.40
N GLU A 392 -7.16 -6.61 -14.91
CA GLU A 392 -8.16 -7.68 -14.87
C GLU A 392 -9.30 -7.16 -14.00
N THR A 393 -10.27 -6.52 -14.63
CA THR A 393 -11.57 -6.34 -14.03
C THR A 393 -12.08 -7.75 -13.81
N GLY A 394 -11.97 -8.24 -12.56
CA GLY A 394 -12.65 -9.48 -12.16
C GLY A 394 -14.12 -9.42 -12.60
N ASN A 395 -14.75 -10.58 -12.74
CA ASN A 395 -16.03 -10.84 -13.44
C ASN A 395 -17.29 -10.05 -12.97
N GLY A 396 -17.17 -8.84 -12.44
CA GLY A 396 -18.23 -8.01 -11.87
C GLY A 396 -18.80 -8.55 -10.56
N LYS A 397 -18.31 -9.69 -10.07
CA LYS A 397 -18.79 -10.33 -8.84
C LYS A 397 -17.90 -9.91 -7.66
N PRO A 398 -18.48 -9.40 -6.56
CA PRO A 398 -17.71 -9.10 -5.36
C PRO A 398 -17.07 -10.39 -4.81
N PRO A 399 -15.86 -10.32 -4.23
CA PRO A 399 -15.29 -11.45 -3.49
C PRO A 399 -16.23 -11.91 -2.37
N GLN A 400 -16.28 -13.21 -2.08
CA GLN A 400 -17.16 -13.79 -1.05
C GLN A 400 -17.08 -13.06 0.29
N LEU A 401 -15.87 -12.66 0.70
CA LEU A 401 -15.64 -11.90 1.94
C LEU A 401 -16.41 -10.57 1.99
N VAL A 402 -16.54 -9.88 0.85
CA VAL A 402 -17.29 -8.61 0.78
C VAL A 402 -18.78 -8.86 0.96
N SER A 403 -19.31 -9.91 0.34
CA SER A 403 -20.70 -10.35 0.53
C SER A 403 -20.98 -10.77 1.98
N ASP A 404 -20.04 -11.47 2.62
CA ASP A 404 -20.17 -11.87 4.03
C ASP A 404 -20.16 -10.66 4.97
N ILE A 405 -19.36 -9.62 4.66
CA ILE A 405 -19.33 -8.36 5.40
C ILE A 405 -20.66 -7.61 5.25
N GLU A 406 -21.19 -7.52 4.03
CA GLU A 406 -22.50 -6.91 3.77
C GLU A 406 -23.60 -7.61 4.58
N ALA A 407 -23.66 -8.93 4.53
CA ALA A 407 -24.63 -9.73 5.28
C ALA A 407 -24.57 -9.43 6.79
N ARG A 408 -23.38 -9.31 7.36
CA ARG A 408 -23.20 -8.96 8.78
C ARG A 408 -23.70 -7.54 9.10
N ILE A 409 -23.41 -6.57 8.25
CA ILE A 409 -23.84 -5.17 8.44
C ILE A 409 -25.36 -5.07 8.37
N VAL A 410 -25.96 -5.63 7.31
CA VAL A 410 -27.42 -5.63 7.10
C VAL A 410 -28.12 -6.32 8.27
N TRP A 411 -27.61 -7.48 8.70
CA TRP A 411 -28.17 -8.21 9.83
C TRP A 411 -28.12 -7.42 11.15
N ALA A 412 -26.97 -6.83 11.47
CA ALA A 412 -26.83 -6.03 12.68
C ALA A 412 -27.79 -4.82 12.71
N GLN A 413 -28.01 -4.19 11.56
CA GLN A 413 -28.94 -3.05 11.45
C GLN A 413 -30.41 -3.49 11.53
N ALA A 414 -30.76 -4.64 10.94
CA ALA A 414 -32.08 -5.23 11.09
C ALA A 414 -32.40 -5.53 12.56
N MET A 415 -31.47 -6.15 13.30
CA MET A 415 -31.64 -6.42 14.74
C MET A 415 -31.83 -5.13 15.55
N ARG A 416 -31.02 -4.10 15.27
CA ARG A 416 -31.20 -2.79 15.92
C ARG A 416 -32.57 -2.17 15.61
N LYS A 417 -33.06 -2.30 14.38
CA LYS A 417 -34.38 -1.79 13.99
C LYS A 417 -35.51 -2.55 14.69
N ILE A 418 -35.35 -3.85 14.87
CA ILE A 418 -36.28 -4.68 15.66
C ILE A 418 -36.34 -4.19 17.10
N GLU A 419 -35.20 -3.96 17.75
CA GLU A 419 -35.15 -3.43 19.12
C GLU A 419 -35.83 -2.06 19.25
N GLU A 420 -35.56 -1.15 18.29
CA GLU A 420 -36.22 0.15 18.22
C GLU A 420 -37.75 0.01 18.11
N LYS A 421 -38.22 -0.87 17.22
CA LYS A 421 -39.65 -1.12 17.03
C LYS A 421 -40.28 -1.79 18.24
N ALA A 422 -39.60 -2.75 18.87
CA ALA A 422 -40.08 -3.39 20.07
C ALA A 422 -40.26 -2.41 21.22
N ALA A 423 -39.31 -1.48 21.40
CA ALA A 423 -39.42 -0.41 22.39
C ALA A 423 -40.56 0.57 22.06
N GLU A 424 -40.76 0.92 20.79
CA GLU A 424 -41.89 1.75 20.33
C GLU A 424 -43.23 1.08 20.66
N PHE A 425 -43.37 -0.21 20.34
CA PHE A 425 -44.57 -0.99 20.64
C PHE A 425 -44.85 -1.05 22.14
N ALA A 426 -43.86 -1.39 22.95
CA ALA A 426 -44.01 -1.49 24.40
C ALA A 426 -44.47 -0.18 25.06
N ARG A 427 -44.06 0.99 24.54
CA ARG A 427 -44.54 2.29 25.03
C ARG A 427 -46.02 2.56 24.74
N SER A 428 -46.55 1.99 23.66
CA SER A 428 -47.92 2.21 23.21
C SER A 428 -48.95 1.25 23.83
N VAL A 429 -48.49 0.25 24.58
CA VAL A 429 -49.33 -0.88 25.02
C VAL A 429 -50.24 -0.52 26.19
N LYS A 430 -51.49 -0.96 26.09
CA LYS A 430 -52.47 -0.96 27.19
C LYS A 430 -52.87 -2.40 27.54
N HIS A 431 -53.04 -2.67 28.83
CA HIS A 431 -53.42 -3.99 29.38
C HIS A 431 -52.49 -5.13 28.92
N PRO A 432 -51.18 -5.06 29.22
CA PRO A 432 -50.24 -6.12 28.85
C PRO A 432 -50.64 -7.49 29.45
N PRO A 433 -50.39 -8.61 28.76
CA PRO A 433 -50.67 -9.95 29.28
C PRO A 433 -49.76 -10.30 30.48
N SER A 434 -50.11 -11.36 31.22
CA SER A 434 -49.29 -11.81 32.34
C SER A 434 -47.88 -12.27 31.90
N ASN A 435 -46.89 -12.13 32.80
CA ASN A 435 -45.53 -12.63 32.56
C ASN A 435 -45.49 -14.14 32.30
N SER A 436 -46.43 -14.92 32.86
CA SER A 436 -46.56 -16.36 32.59
C SER A 436 -47.03 -16.65 31.17
N LEU A 437 -48.00 -15.89 30.64
CA LEU A 437 -48.47 -16.03 29.27
C LEU A 437 -47.41 -15.56 28.27
N ILE A 438 -46.75 -14.42 28.55
CA ILE A 438 -45.62 -13.93 27.75
C ILE A 438 -44.51 -14.99 27.72
N GLY A 439 -44.15 -15.57 28.86
CA GLY A 439 -43.15 -16.64 28.95
C GLY A 439 -43.52 -17.84 28.07
N ARG A 440 -44.78 -18.26 28.11
CA ARG A 440 -45.30 -19.36 27.29
C ARG A 440 -45.19 -19.07 25.78
N LEU A 441 -45.56 -17.87 25.34
CA LEU A 441 -45.48 -17.46 23.92
C LEU A 441 -44.04 -17.38 23.41
N ARG A 442 -43.08 -17.04 24.27
CA ARG A 442 -41.66 -16.94 23.91
C ARG A 442 -40.96 -18.29 23.81
N THR A 443 -41.52 -19.36 24.39
CA THR A 443 -40.93 -20.71 24.34
C THR A 443 -40.62 -21.19 22.92
N PRO A 444 -41.57 -21.22 21.97
CA PRO A 444 -41.27 -21.65 20.59
C PRO A 444 -40.30 -20.70 19.86
N LEU A 445 -40.28 -19.41 20.22
CA LEU A 445 -39.43 -18.41 19.57
C LEU A 445 -37.95 -18.53 19.96
N ARG A 446 -37.65 -19.10 21.13
CA ARG A 446 -36.28 -19.29 21.63
C ARG A 446 -35.56 -20.48 21.01
N ALA A 447 -36.31 -21.45 20.48
CA ALA A 447 -35.73 -22.66 19.88
C ALA A 447 -35.04 -22.38 18.53
N LYS A 448 -35.32 -21.23 17.88
CA LYS A 448 -34.85 -20.89 16.52
C LYS A 448 -35.22 -21.92 15.44
N ASP A 449 -36.26 -22.71 15.69
CA ASP A 449 -36.73 -23.73 14.75
C ASP A 449 -37.63 -23.10 13.67
N GLU A 450 -37.57 -23.61 12.44
CA GLU A 450 -38.41 -23.17 11.31
C GLU A 450 -39.92 -23.28 11.59
N GLY A 451 -40.32 -24.11 12.58
CA GLY A 451 -41.71 -24.29 13.01
C GLY A 451 -42.24 -23.28 14.04
N ALA A 452 -41.44 -22.30 14.49
CA ALA A 452 -41.83 -21.37 15.54
C ALA A 452 -43.06 -20.52 15.17
N LEU A 453 -43.08 -19.97 13.95
CA LEU A 453 -44.20 -19.17 13.46
C LEU A 453 -45.46 -20.03 13.26
N GLN A 454 -45.31 -21.25 12.73
CA GLN A 454 -46.43 -22.20 12.56
C GLN A 454 -47.07 -22.56 13.90
N THR A 455 -46.25 -22.79 14.92
CA THR A 455 -46.70 -23.07 16.29
C THR A 455 -47.50 -21.90 16.86
N LEU A 456 -47.01 -20.67 16.69
CA LEU A 456 -47.73 -19.48 17.11
C LEU A 456 -49.06 -19.32 16.37
N THR A 457 -49.08 -19.50 15.05
CA THR A 457 -50.32 -19.42 14.26
C THR A 457 -51.34 -20.46 14.72
N ALA A 458 -50.91 -21.71 14.98
CA ALA A 458 -51.78 -22.75 15.50
C ALA A 458 -52.34 -22.40 16.90
N TRP A 459 -51.51 -21.87 17.79
CA TRP A 459 -51.91 -21.48 19.15
C TRP A 459 -52.91 -20.32 19.18
N LEU A 460 -52.78 -19.39 18.24
CA LEU A 460 -53.55 -18.14 18.22
C LEU A 460 -54.81 -18.23 17.35
N GLY A 461 -54.81 -19.06 16.29
CA GLY A 461 -55.84 -19.05 15.26
C GLY A 461 -56.37 -20.40 14.78
N SER A 462 -55.96 -21.55 15.35
CA SER A 462 -56.47 -22.86 14.92
C SER A 462 -57.95 -23.07 15.28
N GLU A 463 -58.72 -23.68 14.38
CA GLU A 463 -60.09 -24.15 14.64
C GLU A 463 -60.11 -25.40 15.54
N ASN A 464 -58.97 -26.10 15.66
CA ASN A 464 -58.84 -27.24 16.55
C ASN A 464 -58.58 -26.78 17.99
N GLU A 465 -59.59 -26.93 18.87
CA GLU A 465 -59.50 -26.56 20.29
C GLU A 465 -58.33 -27.22 21.04
N ALA A 466 -57.87 -28.40 20.58
CA ALA A 466 -56.73 -29.09 21.21
C ALA A 466 -55.38 -28.39 20.94
N GLN A 467 -55.28 -27.59 19.87
CA GLN A 467 -54.06 -26.88 19.47
C GLN A 467 -54.07 -25.39 19.88
N ARG A 468 -55.25 -24.83 20.08
CA ARG A 468 -55.44 -23.42 20.44
C ARG A 468 -55.14 -23.16 21.92
N LEU A 469 -54.67 -21.96 22.26
CA LEU A 469 -54.59 -21.53 23.65
C LEU A 469 -55.98 -21.51 24.31
N LYS A 470 -56.03 -21.88 25.60
CA LYS A 470 -57.27 -21.83 26.39
C LYS A 470 -57.88 -20.43 26.38
N ARG A 471 -59.21 -20.35 26.48
CA ARG A 471 -59.98 -19.10 26.44
C ARG A 471 -59.42 -17.96 27.31
N PRO A 472 -59.01 -18.17 28.58
CA PRO A 472 -58.46 -17.08 29.41
C PRO A 472 -57.15 -16.49 28.90
N ALA A 473 -56.36 -17.25 28.14
CA ALA A 473 -55.13 -16.75 27.53
C ALA A 473 -55.42 -15.94 26.26
N ILE A 474 -56.37 -16.40 25.43
CA ILE A 474 -56.83 -15.66 24.25
C ILE A 474 -57.44 -14.30 24.65
N GLU A 475 -58.29 -14.27 25.68
CA GLU A 475 -58.90 -13.03 26.16
C GLU A 475 -57.87 -12.00 26.65
N GLN A 476 -56.75 -12.44 27.24
CA GLN A 476 -55.66 -11.53 27.60
C GLN A 476 -55.00 -10.89 26.37
N LEU A 477 -54.84 -11.64 25.28
CA LEU A 477 -54.27 -11.12 24.03
C LEU A 477 -55.25 -10.19 23.30
N GLU A 478 -56.55 -10.44 23.38
CA GLU A 478 -57.62 -9.59 22.82
C GLU A 478 -57.82 -8.29 23.63
N ARG A 479 -57.55 -8.31 24.93
CA ARG A 479 -57.60 -7.11 25.80
C ARG A 479 -56.36 -6.24 25.65
N CYS A 480 -55.20 -6.82 25.36
CA CYS A 480 -53.96 -6.08 25.13
C CYS A 480 -54.05 -5.29 23.82
N ARG A 481 -53.91 -3.97 23.88
CA ARG A 481 -54.02 -3.06 22.72
C ARG A 481 -52.67 -2.42 22.39
N ILE A 482 -52.34 -2.39 21.10
CA ILE A 482 -51.07 -1.87 20.56
C ILE A 482 -51.38 -0.86 19.44
N ASN A 483 -50.57 0.21 19.35
CA ASN A 483 -50.52 1.15 18.22
C ASN A 483 -51.88 1.58 17.62
N GLY A 484 -52.76 2.18 18.44
CA GLY A 484 -53.99 2.81 17.93
C GLY A 484 -55.24 1.90 17.87
N GLY A 485 -55.18 0.67 18.41
CA GLY A 485 -56.39 -0.13 18.70
C GLY A 485 -56.33 -1.61 18.33
N THR A 486 -55.32 -2.03 17.57
CA THR A 486 -55.10 -3.44 17.21
C THR A 486 -54.82 -4.28 18.46
N THR A 487 -55.40 -5.48 18.53
CA THR A 487 -55.10 -6.42 19.62
C THR A 487 -53.69 -7.01 19.48
N LEU A 488 -53.08 -7.42 20.59
CA LEU A 488 -51.83 -8.19 20.53
C LEU A 488 -52.02 -9.51 19.77
N LEU A 489 -53.22 -10.10 19.81
CA LEU A 489 -53.57 -11.30 19.03
C LEU A 489 -53.45 -11.04 17.51
N GLU A 490 -54.17 -10.04 17.00
CA GLU A 490 -54.14 -9.64 15.59
C GLU A 490 -52.75 -9.21 15.15
N TRP A 491 -52.05 -8.43 16.00
CA TRP A 491 -50.70 -7.98 15.71
C TRP A 491 -49.72 -9.16 15.59
N THR A 492 -49.80 -10.13 16.51
CA THR A 492 -48.90 -11.29 16.50
C THR A 492 -49.15 -12.17 15.28
N LEU A 493 -50.42 -12.36 14.88
CA LEU A 493 -50.77 -13.07 13.65
C LEU A 493 -50.23 -12.33 12.42
N ALA A 494 -50.42 -11.02 12.32
CA ALA A 494 -49.87 -10.22 11.23
C ALA A 494 -48.32 -10.25 11.20
N ALA A 495 -47.67 -10.35 12.36
CA ALA A 495 -46.23 -10.48 12.49
C ALA A 495 -45.69 -11.86 12.06
N THR A 496 -46.55 -12.87 11.85
CA THR A 496 -46.15 -14.15 11.26
C THR A 496 -46.00 -14.08 9.73
N GLU A 497 -46.59 -13.06 9.09
CA GLU A 497 -46.44 -12.79 7.67
C GLU A 497 -45.15 -11.98 7.44
N SER A 498 -44.08 -12.64 7.00
CA SER A 498 -42.76 -12.03 6.94
C SER A 498 -42.67 -10.80 6.01
N GLU A 499 -43.50 -10.72 4.97
CA GLU A 499 -43.59 -9.55 4.10
C GLU A 499 -44.07 -8.30 4.87
N LYS A 500 -45.07 -8.44 5.75
CA LYS A 500 -45.56 -7.33 6.59
C LYS A 500 -44.48 -6.86 7.56
N VAL A 501 -43.73 -7.80 8.14
CA VAL A 501 -42.62 -7.46 9.04
C VAL A 501 -41.53 -6.68 8.32
N LEU A 502 -41.14 -7.09 7.12
CA LEU A 502 -40.16 -6.35 6.32
C LEU A 502 -40.63 -4.92 5.99
N GLN A 503 -41.93 -4.73 5.70
CA GLN A 503 -42.53 -3.40 5.52
C GLN A 503 -42.46 -2.57 6.81
N TRP A 504 -42.82 -3.14 7.98
CA TRP A 504 -42.76 -2.44 9.27
C TRP A 504 -41.34 -2.00 9.65
N LEU A 505 -40.34 -2.77 9.25
CA LEU A 505 -38.92 -2.43 9.44
C LEU A 505 -38.39 -1.45 8.39
N ASN A 506 -39.18 -1.10 7.38
CA ASN A 506 -38.74 -0.34 6.19
C ASN A 506 -37.50 -0.99 5.54
N ALA A 507 -37.62 -2.27 5.19
CA ALA A 507 -36.53 -3.08 4.62
C ALA A 507 -35.85 -2.42 3.42
N ASP A 508 -36.60 -1.74 2.54
CA ASP A 508 -36.02 -0.96 1.42
C ASP A 508 -35.07 0.13 1.90
N VAL A 509 -35.46 0.90 2.91
CA VAL A 509 -34.63 1.96 3.48
C VAL A 509 -33.40 1.39 4.19
N LEU A 510 -33.56 0.24 4.85
CA LEU A 510 -32.43 -0.48 5.47
C LEU A 510 -31.43 -0.95 4.40
N ALA A 511 -31.91 -1.59 3.33
CA ALA A 511 -31.07 -2.05 2.22
C ALA A 511 -30.35 -0.87 1.53
N GLN A 512 -31.08 0.21 1.26
CA GLN A 512 -30.53 1.42 0.65
C GLN A 512 -29.43 2.06 1.51
N ARG A 513 -29.54 2.01 2.84
CA ARG A 513 -28.56 2.63 3.75
C ARG A 513 -27.38 1.74 4.11
N CYS A 514 -27.52 0.42 3.97
CA CYS A 514 -26.59 -0.54 4.56
C CYS A 514 -25.88 -1.45 3.54
N HIS A 515 -26.16 -1.32 2.24
CA HIS A 515 -25.48 -2.08 1.21
C HIS A 515 -24.00 -1.71 1.08
N VAL A 516 -23.19 -2.70 0.70
CA VAL A 516 -21.76 -2.59 0.39
C VAL A 516 -21.49 -3.06 -1.05
N VAL A 517 -22.26 -4.04 -1.52
CA VAL A 517 -22.22 -4.57 -2.89
C VAL A 517 -23.26 -3.86 -3.75
N SER A 518 -24.54 -4.02 -3.44
CA SER A 518 -25.65 -3.35 -4.14
C SER A 518 -26.91 -3.39 -3.29
N GLU A 519 -27.86 -2.50 -3.59
CA GLU A 519 -29.15 -2.46 -2.90
C GLU A 519 -29.90 -3.79 -3.02
N GLU A 520 -29.90 -4.42 -4.20
CA GLU A 520 -30.56 -5.70 -4.46
C GLU A 520 -29.94 -6.85 -3.65
N SER A 521 -28.62 -6.82 -3.46
CA SER A 521 -27.93 -7.81 -2.61
C SER A 521 -28.38 -7.71 -1.16
N ALA A 522 -28.43 -6.49 -0.63
CA ALA A 522 -28.91 -6.23 0.72
C ALA A 522 -30.40 -6.60 0.90
N LYS A 523 -31.25 -6.36 -0.11
CA LYS A 523 -32.66 -6.80 -0.09
C LYS A 523 -32.78 -8.31 -0.01
N ARG A 524 -32.06 -9.05 -0.86
CA ARG A 524 -32.06 -10.52 -0.82
C ARG A 524 -31.62 -11.07 0.53
N ILE A 525 -30.65 -10.43 1.20
CA ILE A 525 -30.22 -10.85 2.55
C ILE A 525 -31.38 -10.75 3.55
N LEU A 526 -32.17 -9.68 3.51
CA LEU A 526 -33.33 -9.50 4.38
C LEU A 526 -34.47 -10.48 4.02
N GLU A 527 -34.73 -10.68 2.73
CA GLU A 527 -35.76 -11.60 2.23
C GLU A 527 -35.46 -13.06 2.61
N ASN A 528 -34.21 -13.51 2.40
CA ASN A 528 -33.75 -14.85 2.73
C ASN A 528 -33.84 -15.17 4.23
N ARG A 529 -33.87 -14.15 5.09
CA ARG A 529 -33.98 -14.29 6.56
C ARG A 529 -35.27 -13.71 7.13
N SER A 530 -36.27 -13.50 6.28
CA SER A 530 -37.51 -12.82 6.64
C SER A 530 -38.30 -13.52 7.77
N GLN A 531 -38.28 -14.85 7.80
CA GLN A 531 -38.86 -15.64 8.90
C GLN A 531 -38.10 -15.44 10.22
N GLU A 532 -36.76 -15.46 10.19
CA GLU A 532 -35.91 -15.22 11.37
C GLU A 532 -36.15 -13.81 11.92
N ILE A 533 -36.24 -12.81 11.04
CA ILE A 533 -36.57 -11.42 11.39
C ILE A 533 -37.94 -11.34 12.09
N SER A 534 -38.94 -12.07 11.58
CA SER A 534 -40.29 -12.12 12.16
C SER A 534 -40.28 -12.72 13.57
N VAL A 535 -39.59 -13.84 13.75
CA VAL A 535 -39.40 -14.49 15.06
C VAL A 535 -38.72 -13.54 16.05
N GLN A 536 -37.64 -12.89 15.63
CA GLN A 536 -36.90 -11.94 16.47
C GLN A 536 -37.74 -10.72 16.85
N LEU A 537 -38.57 -10.19 15.93
CA LEU A 537 -39.45 -9.08 16.23
C LEU A 537 -40.52 -9.45 17.27
N ILE A 538 -41.18 -10.60 17.10
CA ILE A 538 -42.19 -11.06 18.05
C ILE A 538 -41.55 -11.30 19.43
N ASP A 539 -40.39 -11.97 19.50
CA ASP A 539 -39.72 -12.22 20.78
C ASP A 539 -39.28 -10.90 21.45
N ALA A 540 -38.73 -9.95 20.68
CA ALA A 540 -38.30 -8.65 21.19
C ALA A 540 -39.48 -7.84 21.77
N VAL A 541 -40.63 -7.82 21.09
CA VAL A 541 -41.85 -7.17 21.58
C VAL A 541 -42.34 -7.83 22.87
N LEU A 542 -42.46 -9.17 22.88
CA LEU A 542 -42.87 -9.92 24.06
C LEU A 542 -41.89 -9.72 25.24
N ALA A 543 -40.59 -9.66 24.96
CA ALA A 543 -39.57 -9.37 25.97
C ALA A 543 -39.74 -7.96 26.55
N ALA A 544 -39.97 -6.96 25.71
CA ALA A 544 -40.20 -5.58 26.13
C ALA A 544 -41.47 -5.45 27.00
N LEU A 545 -42.53 -6.20 26.67
CA LEU A 545 -43.74 -6.26 27.50
C LEU A 545 -43.50 -6.89 28.88
N ALA A 546 -42.69 -7.95 28.96
CA ALA A 546 -42.35 -8.56 30.24
C ALA A 546 -41.56 -7.60 31.14
N VAL A 547 -40.66 -6.79 30.55
CA VAL A 547 -39.92 -5.74 31.28
C VAL A 547 -40.88 -4.65 31.77
N LEU A 548 -41.83 -4.23 30.93
CA LEU A 548 -42.86 -3.25 31.31
C LEU A 548 -43.68 -3.70 32.53
N ASN A 549 -44.14 -4.96 32.55
CA ASN A 549 -44.88 -5.53 33.68
C ASN A 549 -44.08 -5.46 34.99
N LYS A 550 -42.82 -5.91 34.96
CA LYS A 550 -41.93 -5.87 36.14
C LYS A 550 -41.69 -4.45 36.65
N THR A 551 -41.61 -3.48 35.75
CA THR A 551 -41.38 -2.08 36.11
C THR A 551 -42.62 -1.45 36.76
N LYS A 552 -43.83 -1.86 36.34
CA LYS A 552 -45.08 -1.46 37.01
C LYS A 552 -45.23 -2.10 38.39
N GLU A 553 -44.99 -3.40 38.50
CA GLU A 553 -45.01 -4.13 39.78
C GLU A 553 -44.05 -3.50 40.81
N ALA A 554 -42.82 -3.15 40.40
CA ALA A 554 -41.85 -2.48 41.28
C ALA A 554 -42.17 -0.99 41.57
N GLY A 555 -43.03 -0.37 40.78
CA GLY A 555 -43.49 1.01 40.97
C GLY A 555 -44.69 1.11 41.91
N ASP A 556 -45.54 0.08 41.96
CA ASP A 556 -46.68 -0.04 42.89
C ASP A 556 -46.25 -0.52 44.31
N GLU A 557 -45.03 -1.05 44.46
CA GLU A 557 -44.42 -1.44 45.75
C GLU A 557 -43.65 -0.29 46.46
N ARG A 558 -43.67 0.93 45.92
CA ARG A 558 -43.13 2.16 46.55
C ARG A 558 -44.25 3.14 46.87
#